data_AF-A0A9E5ZEH7-F1
#
_entry.id   AF-A0A9E5ZEH7-F1
#
_cell.length_a   1.000
_cell.length_b   1.000
_cell.length_c   1.000
_cell.angle_alpha   90.00
_cell.angle_beta   90.00
_cell.angle_gamma   90.00
#
_symmetry.space_group_name_H-M   'P 1'
#
loop_
_entity.id
_entity.type
_entity.pdbx_description
1 polymer ?
#
loop_
_entity_poly.entity_id
_entity_poly.type
_entity_poly.pdbx_seq_one_letter_code
_entity_poly.pdbx_strand_id
1 'polypeptide(L)'
;MNKILITGCNGNLSLAIIEYLSTKDDYIIIGCDLHDKFDPKNKINTTSITYSVCDLQSLSSIRDMVTNLKKNDLLPDYIINNAAVDSVPIANAVNDGLD
;
A
#
# COMPACT_ATOMS: atom_id res chain seq x y z
N MET A 1 4.48 -19.49 -2.76
CA MET A 1 5.09 -18.26 -2.23
C MET A 1 3.94 -17.41 -1.73
N ASN A 2 3.98 -16.98 -0.48
CA ASN A 2 2.88 -16.26 0.17
C ASN A 2 2.82 -14.82 -0.36
N LYS A 3 1.63 -14.30 -0.64
CA LYS A 3 1.39 -12.98 -1.23
C LYS A 3 1.00 -11.99 -0.13
N ILE A 4 1.74 -10.90 0.00
CA ILE A 4 1.49 -9.87 1.02
C ILE A 4 1.10 -8.57 0.32
N LEU A 5 -0.10 -8.07 0.59
CA LEU A 5 -0.53 -6.73 0.18
C LEU A 5 -0.19 -5.70 1.26
N ILE A 6 0.47 -4.61 0.89
CA ILE A 6 0.84 -3.52 1.79
C ILE A 6 0.22 -2.23 1.26
N THR A 7 -0.68 -1.62 2.03
CA THR A 7 -1.30 -0.34 1.67
C THR A 7 -0.45 0.85 2.10
N GLY A 8 -0.46 1.93 1.31
CA GLY A 8 0.38 3.11 1.55
C GLY A 8 1.86 2.77 1.38
N CYS A 9 2.20 2.01 0.34
CA CYS A 9 3.51 1.39 0.21
C CYS A 9 4.65 2.38 -0.06
N ASN A 10 4.35 3.63 -0.44
CA ASN A 10 5.36 4.68 -0.59
C ASN A 10 5.74 5.35 0.75
N GLY A 11 5.03 5.06 1.85
CA GLY A 11 5.32 5.59 3.18
C GLY A 11 6.58 4.98 3.81
N ASN A 12 7.27 5.75 4.67
CA ASN A 12 8.53 5.33 5.28
C ASN A 12 8.45 4.00 6.05
N LEU A 13 7.36 3.75 6.77
CA LEU A 13 7.15 2.52 7.52
C LEU A 13 7.00 1.33 6.57
N SER A 14 6.15 1.46 5.54
CA SER A 14 6.00 0.44 4.49
C SER A 14 7.31 0.13 3.80
N LEU A 15 8.12 1.15 3.46
CA LEU A 15 9.40 0.95 2.78
C LEU A 15 10.36 0.09 3.63
N ALA A 16 10.42 0.32 4.95
CA ALA A 16 11.23 -0.50 5.86
C ALA A 16 10.70 -1.94 5.98
N ILE A 17 9.36 -2.11 6.01
CA ILE A 17 8.72 -3.44 6.02
C ILE A 17 9.01 -4.18 4.72
N ILE A 18 8.87 -3.51 3.58
CA ILE A 18 9.15 -4.06 2.24
C ILE A 18 10.61 -4.48 2.17
N GLU A 19 11.54 -3.63 2.57
CA GLU A 19 12.98 -3.95 2.60
C GLU A 19 13.24 -5.24 3.38
N TYR A 20 12.71 -5.35 4.61
CA TYR A 20 12.87 -6.53 5.44
C TYR A 20 12.24 -7.78 4.81
N LEU A 21 10.98 -7.71 4.37
CA LEU A 21 10.27 -8.85 3.79
C LEU A 21 10.89 -9.33 2.48
N SER A 22 11.52 -8.42 1.72
CA SER A 22 12.21 -8.75 0.47
C SER A 22 13.45 -9.61 0.68
N THR A 23 14.02 -9.62 1.90
CA THR A 23 15.13 -10.52 2.25
C THR A 23 14.71 -11.96 2.47
N LYS A 24 13.41 -12.27 2.37
CA LYS A 24 12.85 -13.61 2.55
C LYS A 24 12.36 -14.13 1.21
N ASP A 25 12.82 -15.32 0.83
CA ASP A 25 12.46 -15.94 -0.46
C ASP A 25 11.01 -16.49 -0.51
N ASP A 26 10.26 -16.38 0.59
CA ASP A 26 8.93 -16.97 0.74
C ASP A 26 7.79 -16.02 0.36
N TYR A 27 8.08 -14.75 0.02
CA TYR A 27 7.06 -13.73 -0.18
C TYR A 27 7.05 -13.08 -1.57
N ILE A 28 5.86 -12.91 -2.11
CA ILE A 28 5.56 -11.98 -3.20
C ILE A 28 4.98 -10.71 -2.56
N ILE A 29 5.66 -9.58 -2.72
CA ILE A 29 5.23 -8.30 -2.16
C ILE A 29 4.38 -7.56 -3.20
N ILE A 30 3.19 -7.16 -2.77
CA ILE A 30 2.23 -6.36 -3.54
C ILE A 30 2.08 -5.01 -2.83
N GLY A 31 2.58 -3.95 -3.44
CA GLY A 31 2.41 -2.58 -2.97
C GLY A 31 1.15 -1.94 -3.55
N CYS A 32 0.43 -1.19 -2.71
CA CYS A 32 -0.73 -0.42 -3.08
C CYS A 32 -0.63 1.01 -2.55
N ASP A 33 -0.88 2.01 -3.40
CA ASP A 33 -0.85 3.42 -3.02
C ASP A 33 -1.73 4.25 -3.97
N LEU A 34 -2.12 5.46 -3.54
CA LEU A 34 -2.92 6.39 -4.35
C LEU A 34 -2.12 6.95 -5.53
N HIS A 35 -0.80 7.01 -5.40
CA HIS A 35 0.07 7.59 -6.43
C HIS A 35 0.20 6.66 -7.64
N ASP A 36 0.38 7.21 -8.85
CA ASP A 36 0.47 6.39 -10.07
C ASP A 36 1.75 5.55 -10.17
N LYS A 37 2.75 5.85 -9.35
CA LYS A 37 4.06 5.21 -9.39
C LYS A 37 4.50 4.80 -8.00
N PHE A 38 5.11 3.63 -7.95
CA PHE A 38 5.98 3.28 -6.85
C PHE A 38 7.27 4.10 -6.96
N ASP A 39 7.51 4.97 -5.99
CA ASP A 39 8.73 5.78 -5.91
C ASP A 39 9.35 5.60 -4.53
N PRO A 40 10.20 4.57 -4.34
CA PRO A 40 10.87 4.35 -3.07
C PRO A 40 11.95 5.40 -2.76
N LYS A 41 12.12 6.44 -3.60
CA LYS A 41 13.08 7.56 -3.44
C LYS A 41 14.47 7.14 -2.98
N ASN A 42 14.97 6.02 -3.49
CA ASN A 42 16.31 5.44 -3.19
C ASN A 42 16.42 4.58 -1.91
N LYS A 43 15.32 4.07 -1.34
CA LYS A 43 15.36 3.29 -0.08
C LYS A 43 15.45 1.78 -0.24
N ILE A 44 15.04 1.22 -1.38
CA ILE A 44 15.06 -0.23 -1.61
C ILE A 44 15.84 -0.48 -2.90
N ASN A 45 17.12 -0.79 -2.73
CA ASN A 45 17.91 -1.29 -3.85
C ASN A 45 17.43 -2.71 -4.17
N THR A 46 17.12 -2.97 -5.45
CA THR A 46 16.91 -4.30 -6.03
C THR A 46 15.64 -5.09 -5.66
N THR A 47 14.75 -4.55 -4.82
CA THR A 47 13.48 -5.23 -4.54
C THR A 47 12.52 -5.17 -5.73
N SER A 48 12.16 -6.34 -6.28
CA SER A 48 11.00 -6.47 -7.17
C SER A 48 9.71 -6.53 -6.36
N ILE A 49 8.83 -5.55 -6.54
CA ILE A 49 7.45 -5.60 -6.02
C ILE A 49 6.46 -5.60 -7.18
N THR A 50 5.29 -6.19 -6.95
CA THR A 50 4.12 -5.91 -7.79
C THR A 50 3.46 -4.65 -7.26
N TYR A 51 3.11 -3.69 -8.12
CA TYR A 51 2.49 -2.44 -7.72
C TYR A 51 1.09 -2.29 -8.30
N SER A 52 0.14 -1.82 -7.49
CA SER A 52 -1.21 -1.51 -7.92
C SER A 52 -1.64 -0.14 -7.40
N VAL A 53 -2.03 0.75 -8.31
CA VAL A 53 -2.60 2.05 -7.95
C VAL A 53 -4.00 1.82 -7.39
N CYS A 54 -4.29 2.33 -6.20
CA CYS A 54 -5.62 2.25 -5.61
C CYS A 54 -5.86 3.42 -4.67
N ASP A 55 -7.01 4.08 -4.87
CA ASP A 55 -7.56 5.01 -3.90
C ASP A 55 -8.39 4.24 -2.87
N LEU A 56 -7.89 4.14 -1.64
CA LEU A 56 -8.57 3.43 -0.55
C LEU A 56 -9.81 4.16 -0.02
N GLN A 57 -10.01 5.43 -0.39
CA GLN A 57 -11.25 6.15 -0.10
C GLN A 57 -12.36 5.80 -1.11
N SER A 58 -12.02 5.11 -2.20
CA SER A 58 -12.95 4.78 -3.28
C SER A 58 -13.23 3.27 -3.34
N LEU A 59 -14.46 2.87 -3.01
CA LEU A 59 -14.88 1.47 -3.10
C LEU A 59 -14.80 0.90 -4.52
N SER A 60 -14.98 1.73 -5.56
CA SER A 60 -14.79 1.27 -6.94
C SER A 60 -13.31 1.00 -7.22
N SER A 61 -12.41 1.88 -6.80
CA SER A 61 -10.96 1.69 -6.96
C SER A 61 -10.48 0.41 -6.25
N ILE A 62 -10.96 0.15 -5.03
CA ILE A 62 -10.67 -1.09 -4.29
C ILE A 62 -11.15 -2.32 -5.06
N ARG A 63 -12.36 -2.30 -5.61
CA ARG A 63 -12.90 -3.43 -6.40
C ARG A 63 -12.10 -3.67 -7.68
N ASP A 64 -11.67 -2.61 -8.35
CA ASP A 64 -10.87 -2.69 -9.57
C ASP A 64 -9.49 -3.28 -9.26
N MET A 65 -8.84 -2.82 -8.18
CA MET A 65 -7.60 -3.41 -7.67
C MET A 65 -7.77 -4.90 -7.40
N VAL A 66 -8.78 -5.30 -6.62
CA VAL A 66 -9.01 -6.72 -6.27
C VAL A 66 -9.31 -7.57 -7.50
N THR A 67 -10.08 -7.05 -8.46
CA THR A 67 -10.37 -7.74 -9.73
C THR A 67 -9.09 -7.97 -10.53
N ASN A 68 -8.24 -6.95 -10.63
CA ASN A 68 -6.95 -7.05 -11.30
C ASN A 68 -6.01 -8.04 -10.58
N LEU A 69 -5.92 -7.99 -9.25
CA LEU A 69 -5.13 -8.95 -8.48
C LEU A 69 -5.62 -10.38 -8.72
N LYS A 70 -6.93 -10.61 -8.66
CA LYS A 70 -7.52 -11.93 -8.94
C LYS A 70 -7.22 -12.43 -10.35
N LYS A 71 -7.33 -11.57 -11.36
CA LYS A 71 -7.06 -11.91 -12.76
C LYS A 71 -5.60 -12.34 -12.98
N ASN A 72 -4.67 -11.79 -12.21
CA ASN A 72 -3.24 -12.07 -12.31
C ASN A 72 -2.74 -13.12 -11.32
N ASP A 73 -3.63 -13.84 -10.63
CA ASP A 73 -3.28 -14.76 -9.54
C ASP A 73 -2.42 -14.10 -8.44
N LEU A 74 -2.79 -12.88 -8.07
CA LEU A 74 -2.11 -12.07 -7.05
C LEU A 74 -3.05 -11.72 -5.88
N LEU A 75 -4.09 -12.52 -5.63
CA LEU A 75 -4.88 -12.34 -4.41
C LEU A 75 -3.98 -12.54 -3.18
N PRO A 76 -3.97 -11.60 -2.22
CA PRO A 76 -3.07 -11.68 -1.08
C PRO A 76 -3.53 -12.74 -0.07
N ASP A 77 -2.55 -13.45 0.51
CA ASP A 77 -2.75 -14.33 1.66
C ASP A 77 -2.76 -13.50 2.97
N TYR A 78 -2.00 -12.39 2.96
CA TYR A 78 -1.86 -11.47 4.08
C TYR A 78 -2.03 -10.03 3.64
N ILE A 79 -2.64 -9.21 4.50
CA ILE A 79 -2.79 -7.77 4.28
C ILE A 79 -2.15 -7.02 5.44
N ILE A 80 -1.22 -6.12 5.12
CA ILE A 80 -0.69 -5.10 6.01
C ILE A 80 -1.43 -3.80 5.68
N ASN A 81 -2.48 -3.52 6.46
CA ASN A 81 -3.28 -2.31 6.30
C ASN A 81 -2.61 -1.11 6.96
N ASN A 82 -1.61 -0.53 6.29
CA ASN A 82 -0.78 0.56 6.81
C ASN A 82 -1.24 1.96 6.37
N ALA A 83 -1.87 2.10 5.20
CA ALA A 83 -2.27 3.40 4.69
C ALA A 83 -3.13 4.17 5.71
N ALA A 84 -2.75 5.43 5.94
CA ALA A 84 -3.47 6.34 6.81
C ALA A 84 -3.48 7.73 6.17
N VAL A 85 -4.55 8.47 6.42
CA VAL A 85 -4.64 9.90 6.14
C VAL A 85 -4.65 10.59 7.50
N ASP A 86 -3.70 11.50 7.71
CA ASP A 86 -3.67 12.35 8.89
C ASP A 86 -4.19 13.74 8.51
N SER A 87 -5.40 14.03 8.96
CA SER A 87 -6.02 15.34 8.82
C SER A 87 -5.62 16.18 10.02
N VAL A 88 -4.44 16.81 9.98
CA VAL A 88 -4.05 17.72 11.07
C VAL A 88 -5.08 18.85 11.14
N PRO A 89 -5.79 19.02 12.27
CA PRO A 89 -6.76 20.10 12.40
C PRO A 89 -6.05 21.44 12.16
N ILE A 90 -6.64 22.29 11.31
CA ILE A 90 -6.16 23.66 11.16
C ILE A 90 -6.27 24.31 12.54
N ALA A 91 -5.16 24.84 13.08
CA ALA A 91 -5.20 25.53 14.36
C ALA A 91 -6.26 26.64 14.30
N ASN A 92 -7.22 26.59 15.24
CA ASN A 92 -8.43 27.44 15.34
C ASN A 92 -9.65 27.04 14.49
N ALA A 93 -9.67 25.89 13.82
CA ALA A 93 -10.90 25.30 13.30
C ALA A 93 -11.63 24.55 14.43
N VAL A 94 -12.87 24.94 14.73
CA VAL A 94 -13.77 24.14 15.57
C VAL A 94 -14.30 23.02 14.70
N ASN A 95 -13.70 21.83 14.79
CA ASN A 95 -14.23 20.62 14.18
C ASN A 95 -14.73 19.72 15.31
N ASP A 96 -15.97 19.25 15.21
CA ASP A 96 -16.61 18.34 16.18
C ASP A 96 -16.30 16.86 15.92
N GLY A 97 -15.50 16.58 14.89
CA GLY A 97 -15.03 15.24 14.54
C GLY A 97 -16.10 14.35 13.91
N LEU A 98 -17.18 14.93 13.38
CA LEU A 98 -18.25 14.21 12.69
C LEU A 98 -18.22 14.35 11.16
N ASP A 99 -17.22 15.06 10.63
CA ASP A 99 -17.00 15.28 9.19
C ASP A 99 -16.01 14.27 8.58
#